data_AF-A0A9E2C3A5-F1
#
_entry.id   AF-A0A9E2C3A5-F1
#
_cell.length_a   1.000
_cell.length_b   1.000
_cell.length_c   1.000
_cell.angle_alpha   90.00
_cell.angle_beta   90.00
_cell.angle_gamma   90.00
#
_symmetry.space_group_name_H-M   'P 1'
#
loop_
_entity.id
_entity.type
_entity.pdbx_description
1 polymer ?
#
loop_
_entity_poly.entity_id
_entity_poly.type
_entity_poly.pdbx_seq_one_letter_code
_entity_poly.pdbx_strand_id
1 'polypeptide(L)'
;MLTIDKITELLGPDADSLLNFNDPKISKDQLNLPGPDWIDRIFINSDRNIQTLKNLAWLFAHGRLAKTGYLSILPVDQGIEHSGGA
;
A
#
# COMPACT_ATOMS: atom_id res chain seq x y z
N MET A 1 -11.89 7.48 21.10
CA MET A 1 -10.47 7.30 20.70
C MET A 1 -9.78 6.63 21.88
N LEU A 2 -9.07 5.52 21.67
CA LEU A 2 -8.31 4.87 22.74
C LEU A 2 -7.10 5.74 23.09
N THR A 3 -6.82 5.93 24.38
CA THR A 3 -5.61 6.60 24.86
C THR A 3 -4.43 5.62 24.81
N ILE A 4 -3.20 6.13 24.76
CA ILE A 4 -1.98 5.29 24.78
C ILE A 4 -2.00 4.36 26.00
N ASP A 5 -2.45 4.84 27.16
CA ASP A 5 -2.51 4.05 28.40
C ASP A 5 -3.40 2.81 28.26
N LYS A 6 -4.53 2.96 27.56
CA LYS A 6 -5.46 1.85 27.33
C LYS A 6 -4.91 0.86 26.31
N ILE A 7 -4.09 1.32 25.36
CA ILE A 7 -3.38 0.44 24.43
C ILE A 7 -2.30 -0.33 25.20
N THR A 8 -1.54 0.32 26.08
CA THR A 8 -0.54 -0.34 26.94
C THR A 8 -1.18 -1.40 27.84
N GLU A 9 -2.34 -1.11 28.45
CA GLU A 9 -3.09 -2.09 29.25
C GLU A 9 -3.49 -3.33 28.42
N LEU A 10 -4.00 -3.12 27.20
CA LEU A 10 -4.42 -4.21 26.31
C LEU A 10 -3.24 -5.06 25.82
N LEU A 11 -2.07 -4.45 25.61
CA LEU A 11 -0.85 -5.14 25.15
C LEU A 11 -0.09 -5.82 26.30
N GLY A 12 -0.31 -5.40 27.54
CA GLY A 12 0.24 -6.05 28.73
C GLY A 12 1.77 -6.18 28.68
N PRO A 13 2.34 -7.39 28.87
CA PRO A 13 3.79 -7.61 28.85
C PRO A 13 4.48 -7.21 27.54
N ASP A 14 3.78 -7.25 26.41
CA ASP A 14 4.35 -6.96 25.09
C ASP A 14 4.32 -5.47 24.75
N ALA A 15 3.72 -4.63 25.60
CA ALA A 15 3.50 -3.23 25.30
C ALA A 15 4.80 -2.48 24.99
N ASP A 16 5.86 -2.72 25.77
CA ASP A 16 7.15 -2.06 25.57
C ASP A 16 7.79 -2.46 24.24
N SER A 17 7.86 -3.76 23.95
CA SER A 17 8.49 -4.27 22.74
C SER A 17 7.78 -3.85 21.46
N LEU A 18 6.45 -3.77 21.48
CA LEU A 18 5.62 -3.42 20.32
C LEU A 18 5.53 -1.91 20.09
N LEU A 19 5.34 -1.12 21.15
CA LEU A 19 5.14 0.33 21.03
C LEU A 19 6.45 1.08 20.80
N ASN A 20 7.56 0.57 21.34
CA ASN A 20 8.89 1.18 21.21
C ASN A 20 9.78 0.48 20.17
N PHE A 21 9.22 -0.40 19.33
CA PHE A 21 9.96 -1.12 18.31
C PHE A 21 10.72 -0.17 17.35
N ASN A 22 12.04 -0.31 17.31
CA ASN A 22 12.92 0.52 16.48
C ASN A 22 14.04 -0.26 15.77
N ASP A 23 14.03 -1.60 15.83
CA ASP A 23 15.03 -2.49 15.21
C ASP A 23 14.43 -3.28 14.04
N PRO A 24 14.03 -2.61 12.94
CA PRO A 24 13.47 -3.31 11.79
C PRO A 24 14.56 -4.08 11.05
N LYS A 25 14.26 -5.34 10.71
CA LYS A 25 15.14 -6.17 9.88
C LYS A 25 15.45 -5.56 8.50
N ILE A 26 14.56 -4.71 7.98
CA ILE A 26 14.70 -3.99 6.71
C ILE A 26 14.65 -2.50 7.04
N SER A 27 15.65 -1.73 6.62
CA SER A 27 15.66 -0.29 6.87
C SER A 27 14.50 0.39 6.16
N LYS A 28 13.93 1.44 6.78
CA LYS A 28 12.90 2.30 6.17
C LYS A 28 13.39 2.91 4.86
N ASP A 29 14.69 3.16 4.72
CA ASP A 29 15.30 3.73 3.50
C ASP A 29 15.21 2.78 2.29
N GLN A 30 14.99 1.49 2.52
CA GLN A 30 14.81 0.50 1.46
C GLN A 30 13.34 0.40 1.00
N LEU A 31 12.42 1.12 1.65
CA LEU A 31 11.00 1.07 1.30
C LEU A 31 10.70 2.04 0.16
N ASN A 32 10.05 1.52 -0.88
CA ASN A 32 9.43 2.34 -1.91
C ASN A 32 8.08 2.83 -1.43
N LEU A 33 8.05 4.03 -0.84
CA LEU A 33 6.81 4.63 -0.36
C LEU A 33 6.01 5.27 -1.51
N PRO A 34 4.68 5.22 -1.46
CA PRO A 34 3.82 5.84 -2.46
C PRO A 34 3.97 7.37 -2.43
N GLY A 35 3.89 7.97 -3.61
CA GLY A 35 4.02 9.41 -3.78
C GLY A 35 3.58 9.87 -5.17
N PRO A 36 3.54 11.19 -5.40
CA PRO A 36 3.17 11.77 -6.70
C PRO A 36 4.12 11.37 -7.83
N ASP A 37 5.33 10.94 -7.51
CA ASP A 37 6.40 10.52 -8.41
C ASP A 37 6.44 9.00 -8.64
N TRP A 38 5.43 8.24 -8.19
CA TRP A 38 5.46 6.77 -8.16
C TRP A 38 5.77 6.14 -9.52
N ILE A 39 5.19 6.66 -10.60
CA ILE A 39 5.44 6.15 -11.95
C ILE A 39 6.91 6.35 -12.33
N ASP A 40 7.43 7.56 -12.12
CA ASP A 40 8.79 7.94 -12.53
C ASP A 40 9.85 7.20 -11.72
N ARG A 41 9.64 7.09 -10.40
CA ARG A 41 10.59 6.45 -9.50
C ARG A 41 10.58 4.93 -9.58
N ILE A 42 9.41 4.31 -9.77
CA ILE A 42 9.26 2.84 -9.66
C ILE A 42 9.09 2.15 -11.00
N PHE A 43 8.20 2.66 -11.87
CA PHE A 43 7.81 1.91 -13.07
C PHE A 43 8.66 2.22 -14.30
N ILE A 44 9.17 3.44 -14.46
CA ILE A 44 9.98 3.84 -15.64
C ILE A 44 11.20 2.93 -15.82
N ASN A 45 11.85 2.53 -14.73
CA ASN A 45 13.08 1.71 -14.78
C ASN A 45 12.81 0.20 -14.86
N SER A 46 11.58 -0.21 -15.19
CA SER A 46 11.20 -1.62 -15.37
C SER A 46 11.11 -1.99 -16.85
N ASP A 47 11.03 -3.29 -17.15
CA ASP A 47 10.88 -3.80 -18.53
C ASP A 47 9.49 -3.54 -19.15
N ARG A 48 8.68 -2.65 -18.58
CA ARG A 48 7.35 -2.30 -19.09
C ARG A 48 7.49 -1.40 -20.31
N ASN A 49 6.77 -1.75 -21.38
CA ASN A 49 6.74 -0.92 -22.57
C ASN A 49 6.02 0.43 -22.32
N ILE A 50 6.21 1.36 -23.26
CA ILE A 50 5.65 2.71 -23.21
C ILE A 50 4.12 2.70 -23.05
N GLN A 51 3.42 1.77 -23.69
CA GLN A 51 1.96 1.70 -23.62
C GLN A 51 1.50 1.33 -22.21
N THR A 52 2.16 0.37 -21.57
CA THR A 52 1.88 -0.02 -20.19
C THR A 52 2.17 1.12 -19.23
N LEU A 53 3.30 1.83 -19.40
CA LEU A 53 3.64 2.99 -18.56
C LEU A 53 2.61 4.12 -18.69
N LYS A 54 2.14 4.41 -19.91
CA LYS A 54 1.06 5.39 -20.14
C LYS A 54 -0.24 4.99 -19.44
N ASN A 55 -0.63 3.71 -19.54
CA ASN A 55 -1.85 3.22 -18.91
C ASN A 55 -1.74 3.30 -17.37
N LEU A 56 -0.58 2.94 -16.80
CA LEU A 56 -0.32 3.09 -15.37
C LEU A 56 -0.38 4.57 -14.95
N ALA A 57 0.28 5.47 -15.69
CA ALA A 57 0.22 6.90 -15.42
C ALA A 57 -1.21 7.44 -15.42
N TRP A 58 -2.05 6.98 -16.35
CA TRP A 58 -3.46 7.35 -16.38
C TRP A 58 -4.24 6.85 -15.15
N LEU A 59 -4.04 5.59 -14.77
CA LEU A 59 -4.68 5.00 -13.58
C LEU A 59 -4.28 5.73 -12.29
N PHE A 60 -2.99 5.97 -12.08
CA PHE A 60 -2.47 6.65 -10.89
C PHE A 60 -2.77 8.16 -10.85
N ALA A 61 -3.23 8.74 -11.97
CA ALA A 61 -3.67 10.13 -12.05
C ALA A 61 -5.20 10.30 -11.95
N HIS A 62 -5.95 9.22 -11.73
CA HIS A 62 -7.41 9.24 -11.73
C HIS A 62 -8.04 9.14 -10.33
N GLY A 63 -9.24 9.71 -10.19
CA GLY A 63 -10.08 9.57 -9.00
C GLY A 63 -9.53 10.26 -7.74
N ARG A 64 -10.02 9.83 -6.57
CA ARG A 64 -9.70 10.45 -5.28
C ARG A 64 -8.27 10.22 -4.80
N LEU A 65 -7.61 9.18 -5.31
CA LEU A 65 -6.22 8.83 -4.96
C LEU A 65 -5.21 9.33 -6.00
N ALA A 66 -5.64 10.13 -6.96
CA ALA A 66 -4.78 10.69 -7.99
C ALA A 66 -3.52 11.33 -7.39
N LYS A 67 -2.35 10.97 -7.93
CA LYS A 67 -1.03 11.50 -7.55
C LYS A 67 -0.65 11.26 -6.07
N THR A 68 -1.31 10.34 -5.38
CA THR A 68 -0.89 9.91 -4.03
C THR A 68 0.10 8.75 -4.06
N GLY A 69 0.23 8.08 -5.22
CA GLY A 69 0.93 6.80 -5.36
C GLY A 69 0.12 5.60 -4.88
N TYR A 70 -1.08 5.80 -4.36
CA TYR A 70 -2.03 4.73 -4.07
C TYR A 70 -2.98 4.50 -5.24
N LEU A 71 -3.36 3.23 -5.44
CA LEU A 71 -4.37 2.81 -6.41
C LEU A 71 -5.34 1.86 -5.70
N SER A 72 -6.63 2.11 -5.86
CA SER A 72 -7.69 1.26 -5.33
C SER A 72 -8.47 0.68 -6.50
N ILE A 73 -8.48 -0.65 -6.61
CA ILE A 73 -9.23 -1.38 -7.63
C ILE A 73 -10.29 -2.17 -6.88
N LEU A 74 -11.55 -1.94 -7.22
CA LEU A 74 -12.67 -2.72 -6.70
C LEU A 74 -12.94 -3.87 -7.68
N PRO A 75 -12.65 -5.13 -7.31
CA PRO A 75 -13.04 -6.27 -8.14
C PRO A 75 -14.56 -6.44 -8.07
N VAL A 76 -15.25 -6.30 -9.21
CA VAL A 76 -16.71 -6.38 -9.29
C VAL A 76 -17.23 -7.74 -9.76
N ASP A 77 -16.35 -8.59 -10.28
CA ASP A 77 -16.73 -9.88 -10.90
C ASP A 77 -16.61 -11.09 -9.95
N GLN A 78 -16.38 -10.85 -8.66
CA GLN A 78 -16.18 -11.90 -7.64
C GLN A 78 -17.37 -12.90 -7.58
N GLY A 79 -18.58 -12.44 -7.86
CA GLY A 79 -19.76 -13.30 -7.90
C GLY A 79 -19.76 -14.32 -9.04
N ILE A 80 -19.15 -14.00 -10.19
CA ILE A 80 -19.10 -14.89 -11.36
C ILE A 80 -17.99 -15.93 -11.17
N GLU A 81 -16.83 -15.53 -10.65
CA GLU A 81 -15.71 -16.44 -10.38
C GLU A 81 -16.02 -17.48 -9.28
N HIS A 82 -16.88 -17.14 -8.31
CA HIS A 82 -17.21 -18.02 -7.18
C HIS A 82 -18.52 -18.81 -7.32
N SER A 83 -19.32 -18.60 -8.37
CA SER A 83 -20.61 -19.30 -8.57
C SER A 83 -20.59 -20.39 -9.64
N GLY A 84 -19.50 -20.54 -10.41
CA GLY A 84 -19.34 -21.60 -11.42
C GLY A 84 -18.94 -22.98 -10.86
N GLY A 85 -18.90 -23.16 -9.53
CA GLY A 85 -18.43 -24.37 -8.85
C GLY A 85 -19.34 -24.89 -7.73
N ALA A 86 -20.65 -24.60 -7.79
CA ALA A 86 -21.67 -25.23 -6.96
C ALA A 86 -22.54 -26.19 -7.79
#